data_AF-A0A3S1A7L7-F1
#
_entry.id   AF-A0A3S1A7L7-F1
#
_cell.length_a   1.000
_cell.length_b   1.000
_cell.length_c   1.000
_cell.angle_alpha   90.00
_cell.angle_beta   90.00
_cell.angle_gamma   90.00
#
_symmetry.space_group_name_H-M   'P 1'
#
loop_
_entity.id
_entity.type
_entity.pdbx_description
1 polymer ?
#
loop_
_entity_poly.entity_id
_entity_poly.type
_entity_poly.pdbx_seq_one_letter_code
_entity_poly.pdbx_strand_id
1 'polypeptide(L)'
;MKSNPRSMLFSMFAVGALTVSAAASAAPPQRGESSSTYQQELAVCGHNQQDRAACIREAGAARQAAARGGLTSAPDYRANALARCGLQQPADRPACEARVLGSSGNTTANVDGSVMGGGVIRESVTTTMVPVPPPAMAPQPMPQPMPQPMPMPRPMPAPIR
;
A
#
# COMPACT_ATOMS: atom_id res chain seq x y z
N MET A 1 -8.52 -45.83 -65.41
CA MET A 1 -9.65 -45.01 -65.92
C MET A 1 -10.52 -44.61 -64.74
N LYS A 2 -10.93 -43.33 -64.70
CA LYS A 2 -12.12 -42.78 -64.01
C LYS A 2 -12.07 -42.52 -62.48
N SER A 3 -11.70 -41.28 -62.17
CA SER A 3 -12.38 -40.26 -61.32
C SER A 3 -12.97 -40.60 -59.95
N ASN A 4 -12.47 -39.88 -58.92
CA ASN A 4 -13.15 -39.51 -57.66
C ASN A 4 -14.52 -38.85 -57.93
N PRO A 5 -15.43 -38.87 -56.93
CA PRO A 5 -15.74 -37.59 -56.30
C PRO A 5 -15.98 -37.65 -54.78
N ARG A 6 -15.55 -36.54 -54.16
CA ARG A 6 -15.89 -36.07 -52.82
C ARG A 6 -17.41 -36.05 -52.63
N SER A 7 -17.89 -36.62 -51.53
CA SER A 7 -19.23 -36.32 -51.01
C SER A 7 -19.11 -35.73 -49.62
N MET A 8 -19.50 -34.46 -49.52
CA MET A 8 -19.88 -33.79 -48.29
C MET A 8 -20.98 -34.59 -47.58
N LEU A 9 -21.00 -34.52 -46.24
CA LEU A 9 -22.10 -33.94 -45.43
C LEU A 9 -22.06 -34.52 -44.00
N PHE A 10 -21.92 -33.60 -43.04
CA PHE A 10 -22.59 -33.53 -41.74
C PHE A 10 -22.79 -34.81 -40.90
N SER A 11 -22.20 -34.82 -39.69
CA SER A 11 -22.99 -35.14 -38.50
C SER A 11 -22.39 -34.55 -37.22
N MET A 12 -23.19 -33.73 -36.54
CA MET A 12 -23.05 -33.32 -35.13
C MET A 12 -23.10 -34.53 -34.18
N PHE A 13 -22.63 -34.30 -32.94
CA PHE A 13 -22.74 -35.06 -31.67
C PHE A 13 -21.32 -35.30 -31.12
N ALA A 14 -20.95 -35.03 -29.87
CA ALA A 14 -21.73 -34.84 -28.65
C ALA A 14 -20.92 -34.05 -27.60
N VAL A 15 -21.65 -33.47 -26.65
CA VAL A 15 -21.17 -32.87 -25.40
C VAL A 15 -20.31 -33.86 -24.62
N GLY A 16 -19.06 -33.49 -24.33
CA GLY A 16 -18.15 -34.23 -23.45
C GLY A 16 -17.69 -33.32 -22.30
N ALA A 17 -18.28 -33.50 -21.13
CA ALA A 17 -17.82 -32.90 -19.88
C ALA A 17 -16.48 -33.55 -19.49
N LEU A 18 -15.39 -32.78 -19.52
CA LEU A 18 -14.11 -33.15 -18.93
C LEU A 18 -13.86 -32.24 -17.73
N THR A 19 -14.10 -32.79 -16.55
CA THR A 19 -13.65 -32.24 -15.28
C THR A 19 -12.12 -32.30 -15.22
N VAL A 20 -11.45 -31.18 -15.51
CA VAL A 20 -10.03 -31.03 -15.21
C VAL A 20 -9.89 -30.65 -13.75
N SER A 21 -9.56 -31.64 -12.92
CA SER A 21 -9.00 -31.42 -11.59
C SER A 21 -7.66 -30.70 -11.76
N ALA A 22 -7.63 -29.40 -11.48
CA ALA A 22 -6.38 -28.64 -11.41
C ALA A 22 -5.59 -29.08 -10.17
N ALA A 23 -4.80 -30.14 -10.30
CA ALA A 23 -3.73 -30.45 -9.37
C ALA A 23 -2.62 -29.40 -9.59
N ALA A 24 -2.66 -28.32 -8.80
CA ALA A 24 -1.53 -27.40 -8.65
C ALA A 24 -0.37 -28.19 -8.02
N SER A 25 0.45 -28.79 -8.86
CA SER A 25 1.72 -29.39 -8.46
C SER A 25 2.68 -28.25 -8.16
N ALA A 26 2.93 -28.02 -6.88
CA ALA A 26 4.10 -27.28 -6.42
C ALA A 26 5.33 -28.07 -6.85
N ALA A 27 5.85 -27.78 -8.04
CA ALA A 27 7.10 -28.33 -8.52
C ALA A 27 8.24 -27.85 -7.59
N PRO A 28 9.08 -28.75 -7.06
CA PRO A 28 10.28 -28.33 -6.35
C PRO A 28 11.19 -27.55 -7.31
N PRO A 29 11.97 -26.55 -6.84
CA PRO A 29 12.85 -25.78 -7.70
C PRO A 29 13.83 -26.73 -8.41
N GLN A 30 13.70 -26.80 -9.73
CA GLN A 30 14.58 -27.62 -10.55
C GLN A 30 16.01 -27.07 -10.44
N ARG A 31 16.96 -27.91 -10.02
CA ARG A 31 18.40 -27.64 -9.96
C ARG A 31 19.06 -27.49 -11.36
N GLY A 32 18.38 -26.86 -12.32
CA GLY A 32 18.80 -26.77 -13.72
C GLY A 32 18.80 -25.36 -14.32
N GLU A 33 18.38 -24.35 -13.57
CA GLU A 33 18.13 -22.99 -14.07
C GLU A 33 19.37 -22.10 -14.10
N SER A 34 20.55 -22.64 -14.43
CA SER A 34 21.82 -21.88 -14.36
C SER A 34 22.25 -21.22 -15.67
N SER A 35 21.81 -21.73 -16.83
CA SER A 35 22.15 -21.15 -18.14
C SER A 35 21.16 -20.06 -18.54
N SER A 36 19.86 -20.24 -18.27
CA SER A 36 18.82 -19.24 -18.56
C SER A 36 18.97 -17.99 -17.70
N THR A 37 19.21 -18.15 -16.39
CA THR A 37 19.47 -17.04 -15.46
C THR A 37 20.72 -16.25 -15.84
N TYR A 38 21.82 -16.95 -16.17
CA TYR A 38 23.04 -16.29 -16.62
C TYR A 38 22.84 -15.48 -17.91
N GLN A 39 22.10 -16.01 -18.89
CA GLN A 39 21.76 -15.25 -20.09
C GLN A 39 20.89 -14.02 -19.78
N GLN A 40 19.96 -14.15 -18.84
CA GLN A 40 19.10 -13.06 -18.39
C GLN A 40 19.88 -11.96 -17.67
N GLU A 41 20.86 -12.33 -16.83
CA GLU A 41 21.76 -11.36 -16.16
C GLU A 41 22.64 -10.62 -17.17
N LEU A 42 23.17 -11.32 -18.18
CA LEU A 42 23.95 -10.70 -19.24
C LEU A 42 23.11 -9.70 -20.08
N ALA A 43 21.83 -9.98 -20.28
CA ALA A 43 20.92 -9.09 -21.01
C ALA A 43 20.70 -7.75 -20.31
N VAL A 44 20.95 -7.65 -18.99
CA VAL A 44 20.86 -6.40 -18.23
C VAL A 44 22.19 -5.64 -18.22
N CYS A 45 23.31 -6.32 -18.50
CA CYS A 45 24.63 -5.69 -18.50
C CYS A 45 24.78 -4.63 -19.60
N GLY A 46 24.93 -3.37 -19.18
CA GLY A 46 25.08 -2.21 -20.07
C GLY A 46 23.82 -1.36 -20.22
N HIS A 47 22.71 -1.75 -19.59
CA HIS A 47 21.47 -0.96 -19.58
C HIS A 47 21.33 -0.02 -18.37
N ASN A 48 22.34 0.02 -17.51
CA ASN A 48 22.35 0.74 -16.22
C ASN A 48 23.64 1.56 -16.07
N GLN A 49 23.71 2.40 -15.03
CA GLN A 49 24.91 3.19 -14.64
C GLN A 49 26.05 2.32 -14.05
N GLN A 50 26.12 1.04 -14.39
CA GLN A 50 27.11 0.08 -13.88
C GLN A 50 28.18 -0.22 -14.93
N ASP A 51 29.43 -0.45 -14.51
CA ASP A 51 30.49 -0.88 -15.42
C ASP A 51 30.13 -2.22 -16.08
N ARG A 52 30.10 -2.27 -17.42
CA ARG A 52 29.67 -3.45 -18.16
C ARG A 52 30.61 -4.64 -17.92
N ALA A 53 31.92 -4.38 -17.83
CA ALA A 53 32.89 -5.44 -17.59
C ALA A 53 32.73 -6.03 -16.18
N ALA A 54 32.48 -5.18 -15.17
CA ALA A 54 32.15 -5.61 -13.81
C ALA A 54 30.87 -6.44 -13.80
N CYS A 55 29.79 -5.97 -14.44
CA CYS A 55 28.53 -6.72 -14.52
C CYS A 55 28.72 -8.15 -15.05
N ILE A 56 29.48 -8.31 -16.15
CA ILE A 56 29.75 -9.62 -16.74
C ILE A 56 30.58 -10.50 -15.79
N ARG A 57 31.56 -9.93 -15.08
CA ARG A 57 32.34 -10.66 -14.07
C ARG A 57 31.48 -11.11 -12.90
N GLU A 58 30.61 -10.24 -12.38
CA GLU A 58 29.71 -10.58 -11.27
C GLU A 58 28.69 -11.65 -11.67
N ALA A 59 28.09 -11.56 -12.87
CA ALA A 59 27.21 -12.60 -13.39
C ALA A 59 27.93 -13.96 -13.53
N GLY A 60 29.19 -13.94 -13.96
CA GLY A 60 30.03 -15.13 -14.00
C GLY A 60 30.31 -15.72 -12.61
N ALA A 61 30.61 -14.85 -11.64
CA ALA A 61 30.82 -15.25 -10.24
C ALA A 61 29.55 -15.84 -9.63
N ALA A 62 28.38 -15.23 -9.87
CA ALA A 62 27.08 -15.73 -9.44
C ALA A 62 26.78 -17.11 -10.01
N ARG A 63 27.03 -17.32 -11.32
CA ARG A 63 26.90 -18.65 -11.96
C ARG A 63 27.81 -19.70 -11.32
N GLN A 64 29.05 -19.34 -11.01
CA GLN A 64 29.98 -20.27 -10.35
C GLN A 64 29.53 -20.61 -8.92
N ALA A 65 29.04 -19.61 -8.17
CA ALA A 65 28.47 -19.83 -6.84
C ALA A 65 27.22 -20.73 -6.92
N ALA A 66 26.35 -20.51 -7.91
CA ALA A 66 25.18 -21.36 -8.17
C ALA A 66 25.58 -22.81 -8.44
N ALA A 67 26.57 -23.03 -9.31
CA ALA A 67 27.07 -24.37 -9.63
C ALA A 67 27.68 -25.09 -8.42
N ARG A 68 28.24 -24.34 -7.48
CA ARG A 68 28.78 -24.85 -6.20
C ARG A 68 27.71 -25.00 -5.11
N GLY A 69 26.45 -24.65 -5.39
CA GLY A 69 25.36 -24.67 -4.41
C GLY A 69 25.45 -23.59 -3.32
N GLY A 70 26.23 -22.54 -3.56
CA GLY A 70 26.46 -21.44 -2.60
C GLY A 70 25.42 -20.33 -2.63
N LEU A 71 24.41 -20.42 -3.49
CA LEU A 71 23.32 -19.44 -3.53
C LEU A 71 22.24 -19.80 -2.53
N THR A 72 21.89 -18.84 -1.68
CA THR A 72 20.71 -18.91 -0.81
C THR A 72 19.53 -18.24 -1.51
N SER A 73 18.31 -18.69 -1.21
CA SER A 73 17.11 -18.00 -1.63
C SER A 73 17.08 -16.57 -1.09
N ALA A 74 16.41 -15.67 -1.81
CA ALA A 74 16.17 -14.32 -1.33
C ALA A 74 15.43 -14.36 0.03
N PRO A 75 15.83 -13.54 1.01
CA PRO A 75 15.14 -13.46 2.28
C PRO A 75 13.76 -12.80 2.12
N ASP A 76 12.90 -12.92 3.13
CA ASP A 76 11.64 -12.19 3.16
C ASP A 76 11.90 -10.70 3.41
N TYR A 77 12.02 -9.94 2.32
CA TYR A 77 12.25 -8.50 2.35
C TYR A 77 11.15 -7.75 3.11
N ARG A 78 9.91 -8.24 3.10
CA ARG A 78 8.79 -7.59 3.79
C ARG A 78 8.88 -7.84 5.29
N ALA A 79 9.15 -9.06 5.72
CA ALA A 79 9.39 -9.36 7.13
C ALA A 79 10.57 -8.55 7.67
N ASN A 80 11.67 -8.44 6.91
CA ASN A 80 12.82 -7.62 7.30
C ASN A 80 12.46 -6.13 7.42
N ALA A 81 11.64 -5.61 6.50
CA ALA A 81 11.16 -4.23 6.57
C ALA A 81 10.29 -3.99 7.81
N LEU A 82 9.40 -4.93 8.16
CA LEU A 82 8.56 -4.85 9.36
C LEU A 82 9.38 -5.00 10.66
N ALA A 83 10.40 -5.85 10.66
CA ALA A 83 11.31 -5.99 11.79
C ALA A 83 11.99 -4.65 12.13
N ARG A 84 12.35 -3.86 11.11
CA ARG A 84 12.89 -2.50 11.30
C ARG A 84 11.87 -1.53 11.90
N CYS A 85 10.57 -1.70 11.64
CA CYS A 85 9.53 -0.89 12.29
C CYS A 85 9.41 -1.19 13.79
N GLY A 86 9.84 -2.36 14.26
CA GLY A 86 9.88 -2.70 15.68
C GLY A 86 10.84 -1.84 16.52
N LEU A 87 11.77 -1.12 15.87
CA LEU A 87 12.70 -0.19 16.53
C LEU A 87 12.12 1.21 16.74
N GLN A 88 10.93 1.49 16.19
CA GLN A 88 10.28 2.78 16.34
C GLN A 88 9.64 2.93 17.72
N GLN A 89 9.42 4.17 18.15
CA GLN A 89 8.64 4.43 19.35
C GLN A 89 7.23 3.84 19.21
N PRO A 90 6.57 3.42 20.31
CA PRO A 90 5.25 2.79 20.24
C PRO A 90 4.20 3.60 19.47
N ALA A 91 4.27 4.94 19.55
CA ALA A 91 3.37 5.84 18.84
C ALA A 91 3.60 5.86 17.31
N ASP A 92 4.85 5.69 16.86
CA ASP A 92 5.25 5.82 15.44
C ASP A 92 5.25 4.48 14.70
N ARG A 93 5.33 3.37 15.45
CA ARG A 93 5.32 2.02 14.91
C ARG A 93 4.15 1.73 13.95
N PRO A 94 2.87 2.02 14.27
CA PRO A 94 1.77 1.75 13.35
C PRO A 94 1.90 2.53 12.03
N ALA A 95 2.41 3.76 12.06
CA ALA A 95 2.65 4.57 10.87
C ALA A 95 3.81 4.02 10.01
N CYS A 96 4.86 3.48 10.64
CA CYS A 96 5.93 2.76 9.94
C CYS A 96 5.39 1.52 9.22
N GLU A 97 4.66 0.68 9.94
CA GLU A 97 4.10 -0.56 9.40
C GLU A 97 3.12 -0.27 8.24
N ALA A 98 2.28 0.77 8.35
CA ALA A 98 1.40 1.21 7.29
C ALA A 98 2.16 1.61 5.99
N ARG A 99 3.30 2.31 6.12
CA ARG A 99 4.16 2.66 4.96
C ARG A 99 4.81 1.45 4.30
N VAL A 100 5.14 0.42 5.08
CA VAL A 100 5.72 -0.83 4.56
C VAL A 100 4.65 -1.64 3.84
N LEU A 101 3.45 -1.75 4.43
CA LEU A 101 2.36 -2.57 3.93
C LEU A 101 1.57 -1.93 2.77
N GLY A 102 1.69 -0.62 2.56
CA GLY A 102 1.01 0.11 1.48
C GLY A 102 -0.40 0.61 1.85
N SER A 103 -1.01 0.05 2.89
CA SER A 103 -2.26 0.54 3.49
C SER A 103 -2.49 -0.17 4.82
N SER A 104 -3.00 0.53 5.84
CA SER A 104 -3.42 -0.08 7.12
C SER A 104 -4.38 0.83 7.86
N GLY A 105 -5.54 0.31 8.26
CA GLY A 105 -6.59 1.06 8.94
C GLY A 105 -7.06 2.28 8.14
N ASN A 106 -6.90 3.47 8.73
CA ASN A 106 -7.21 4.79 8.17
C ASN A 106 -6.01 5.43 7.43
N THR A 107 -4.99 4.64 7.10
CA THR A 107 -3.78 5.11 6.42
C THR A 107 -3.68 4.51 5.03
N THR A 108 -3.58 5.36 4.00
CA THR A 108 -3.31 4.96 2.61
C THR A 108 -1.89 5.36 2.25
N ALA A 109 -1.14 4.48 1.59
CA ALA A 109 0.20 4.80 1.12
C ALA A 109 0.36 4.64 -0.40
N ASN A 110 1.05 5.61 -1.00
CA ASN A 110 1.41 5.61 -2.41
C ASN A 110 2.92 5.38 -2.55
N VAL A 111 3.31 4.65 -3.60
CA VAL A 111 4.70 4.37 -3.92
C VAL A 111 4.98 4.92 -5.30
N ASP A 112 5.96 5.82 -5.40
CA ASP A 112 6.37 6.44 -6.66
C ASP A 112 7.90 6.32 -6.83
N GLY A 113 8.35 6.30 -8.08
CA GLY A 113 9.75 6.14 -8.46
C GLY A 113 10.17 4.69 -8.72
N SER A 114 11.47 4.51 -8.92
CA SER A 114 12.07 3.21 -9.21
C SER A 114 13.50 3.14 -8.67
N VAL A 115 13.94 1.93 -8.35
CA VAL A 115 15.32 1.70 -7.90
C VAL A 115 16.32 2.16 -8.95
N MET A 116 16.03 1.88 -10.23
CA MET A 116 16.86 2.31 -11.35
C MET A 116 16.85 3.83 -11.57
N GLY A 117 15.75 4.50 -11.23
CA GLY A 117 15.58 5.95 -11.32
C GLY A 117 16.15 6.73 -10.15
N GLY A 118 16.84 6.09 -9.20
CA GLY A 118 17.54 6.74 -8.09
C GLY A 118 16.78 6.75 -6.76
N GLY A 119 15.57 6.17 -6.69
CA GLY A 119 14.86 6.06 -5.42
C GLY A 119 13.40 5.65 -5.56
N VAL A 120 12.86 5.14 -4.45
CA VAL A 120 11.44 4.84 -4.28
C VAL A 120 10.92 5.68 -3.12
N ILE A 121 9.95 6.54 -3.40
CA ILE A 121 9.31 7.41 -2.40
C ILE A 121 8.02 6.76 -1.93
N ARG A 122 7.79 6.80 -0.62
CA ARG A 122 6.60 6.26 0.03
C ARG A 122 5.91 7.36 0.81
N GLU A 123 4.76 7.79 0.32
CA GLU A 123 3.90 8.75 1.02
C GLU A 123 2.81 7.99 1.77
N SER A 124 2.51 8.38 3.00
CA SER A 124 1.38 7.84 3.77
C SER A 124 0.52 8.96 4.32
N VAL A 125 -0.78 8.90 4.06
CA VAL A 125 -1.77 9.84 4.58
C VAL A 125 -2.63 9.13 5.61
N THR A 126 -2.66 9.62 6.84
CA THR A 126 -3.48 9.09 7.93
C THR A 126 -4.59 10.09 8.26
N THR A 127 -5.85 9.69 8.08
CA THR A 127 -6.99 10.56 8.39
C THR A 127 -7.43 10.36 9.85
N THR A 128 -7.30 11.38 10.68
CA THR A 128 -7.73 11.36 12.08
C THR A 128 -9.07 12.07 12.23
N MET A 129 -10.07 11.40 12.82
CA MET A 129 -11.32 12.06 13.23
C MET A 129 -11.10 12.67 14.61
N VAL A 130 -11.20 14.00 14.71
CA VAL A 130 -11.16 14.72 15.99
C VAL A 130 -12.59 15.07 16.38
N PRO A 131 -13.06 14.70 17.59
CA PRO A 131 -14.38 15.09 18.06
C PRO A 131 -14.53 16.61 18.08
N VAL A 132 -15.65 17.12 17.53
CA VAL A 132 -15.99 18.54 17.64
C VAL A 132 -16.28 18.85 19.12
N PRO A 133 -15.63 19.87 19.72
CA PRO A 133 -15.95 20.28 21.08
C PRO A 133 -17.43 20.70 21.16
N PRO A 134 -18.13 20.38 22.26
CA PRO A 134 -19.53 20.75 22.41
C PRO A 134 -19.69 22.28 22.24
N PRO A 135 -20.79 22.75 21.63
CA PRO A 135 -21.01 24.18 21.46
C PRO A 135 -20.91 24.86 22.82
N ALA A 136 -20.18 25.99 22.87
CA ALA A 136 -20.12 26.82 24.07
C ALA A 136 -21.56 27.10 24.53
N MET A 137 -21.86 26.80 25.79
CA MET A 137 -23.18 27.03 26.36
C MET A 137 -23.59 28.47 26.06
N ALA A 138 -24.81 28.65 25.54
CA ALA A 138 -25.35 29.96 25.22
C ALA A 138 -25.18 30.91 26.44
N PRO A 139 -24.79 32.17 26.24
CA PRO A 139 -24.65 33.12 27.33
C PRO A 139 -25.96 33.17 28.12
N GLN A 140 -25.88 32.90 29.42
CA GLN A 140 -27.04 32.98 30.30
C GLN A 140 -27.60 34.41 30.20
N PRO A 141 -28.95 34.58 30.15
CA PRO A 141 -29.54 35.91 30.17
C PRO A 141 -29.04 36.63 31.42
N MET A 142 -28.42 37.80 31.23
CA MET A 142 -27.98 38.62 32.36
C MET A 142 -29.19 38.92 33.25
N PRO A 143 -29.05 38.86 34.59
CA PRO A 143 -30.12 39.26 35.51
C PRO A 143 -30.59 40.67 35.14
N GLN A 144 -31.89 40.84 34.88
CA GLN A 144 -32.43 42.16 34.60
C GLN A 144 -32.24 43.05 35.85
N PRO A 145 -31.86 44.33 35.67
CA PRO A 145 -31.79 45.26 36.79
C PRO A 145 -33.14 45.31 37.49
N MET A 146 -33.14 45.16 38.81
CA MET A 146 -34.38 45.28 39.60
C MET A 146 -35.02 46.66 39.34
N PRO A 147 -36.36 46.74 39.28
CA PRO A 147 -37.06 48.02 39.10
C PRO A 147 -36.66 48.98 40.24
N GLN A 148 -36.20 50.18 39.88
CA GLN A 148 -35.90 51.20 40.89
C GLN A 148 -37.20 51.63 41.58
N PRO A 149 -37.20 51.85 42.92
CA PRO A 149 -38.36 52.34 43.63
C PRO A 149 -38.81 53.68 43.04
N MET A 150 -40.11 53.82 42.74
CA MET A 150 -40.65 55.08 42.24
C MET A 150 -40.48 56.20 43.29
N PRO A 151 -40.07 57.42 42.87
CA PRO A 151 -39.93 58.53 43.78
C PRO A 151 -41.30 58.92 44.37
N MET A 152 -41.34 59.06 45.69
CA MET A 152 -42.55 59.45 46.41
C MET A 152 -43.01 60.87 46.01
N PRO A 153 -44.32 61.12 45.91
CA PRO A 153 -44.83 62.45 45.61
C PRO A 153 -44.44 63.44 46.71
N ARG A 154 -43.98 64.63 46.31
CA ARG A 154 -43.64 65.70 47.25
C ARG A 154 -44.92 66.22 47.92
N PRO A 155 -44.89 66.52 49.23
CA PRO A 155 -46.05 67.10 49.90
C PRO A 155 -46.35 68.49 49.33
N MET A 156 -47.64 68.75 49.10
CA MET A 156 -48.12 70.03 48.61
C MET A 156 -47.92 71.13 49.68
N PRO A 157 -47.53 72.35 49.29
CA PRO A 157 -47.36 73.44 50.24
C PRO A 157 -48.72 73.87 50.83
N ALA A 158 -48.73 74.12 52.14
CA ALA A 158 -49.89 74.58 52.87
C ALA A 158 -50.30 76.01 52.45
N PRO A 159 -51.59 76.36 52.46
CA PRO A 159 -52.05 77.70 52.11
C PRO A 159 -51.62 78.72 53.15
N ILE A 160 -51.10 79.85 52.67
CA ILE A 160 -50.77 81.03 53.48
C ILE A 160 -52.08 81.74 53.83
N ARG A 161 -52.25 82.04 55.11
CA ARG A 161 -53.43 82.70 55.69
C ARG A 161 -53.45 84.19 55.41
#